data_AF-A0A7C1W8X9-F1
#
_entry.id   AF-A0A7C1W8X9-F1
#
_cell.length_a   1.000
_cell.length_b   1.000
_cell.length_c   1.000
_cell.angle_alpha   90.00
_cell.angle_beta   90.00
_cell.angle_gamma   90.00
#
_symmetry.space_group_name_H-M   'P 1'
#
loop_
_entity.id
_entity.type
_entity.pdbx_description
1 polymer ?
#
loop_
_entity_poly.entity_id
_entity_poly.type
_entity_poly.pdbx_seq_one_letter_code
_entity_poly.pdbx_strand_id
1 'polypeptide(L)'
;MKRIIVGILALSLLLGCISEEKEEVKYTINITGLAQGELNLSDLKTMPSEEFNAILVKSTGTTIENSWKGVLLSDVLQKYNVTPDYVTFVAIDGYMSTMELSDLGNAYLCYEMDGKDISQEDGGPIRLVIIDQPGKLWLKFLKEIKLLGKENSIIIKGKTKVTLVLTKEDLDLFDQKSVTTEYKGETKSFEGVPVTALLNRARYEEDAEKIKFTSADEYTIEFDFDEIFSNEDILITKDFRLIMPGYKSKYWVKDLREIEVL
;
A
#
# COMPACT_ATOMS: atom_id res chain seq x y z
N MET A 1 -90.92 9.91 3.79
CA MET A 1 -89.72 9.47 4.53
C MET A 1 -88.91 8.54 3.65
N LYS A 2 -87.92 9.07 2.90
CA LYS A 2 -87.06 8.29 1.99
C LYS A 2 -85.78 7.91 2.74
N ARG A 3 -85.49 6.61 2.81
CA ARG A 3 -84.27 6.02 3.40
C ARG A 3 -83.12 6.17 2.41
N ILE A 4 -82.03 6.81 2.84
CA ILE A 4 -80.77 6.85 2.08
C ILE A 4 -79.90 5.70 2.60
N ILE A 5 -79.57 4.78 1.70
CA ILE A 5 -78.60 3.70 1.93
C ILE A 5 -77.24 4.25 1.50
N VAL A 6 -76.29 4.35 2.43
CA VAL A 6 -74.88 4.67 2.14
C VAL A 6 -74.14 3.35 2.02
N GLY A 7 -73.70 3.02 0.80
CA GLY A 7 -72.87 1.85 0.53
C GLY A 7 -71.41 2.15 0.90
N ILE A 8 -70.84 1.31 1.75
CA ILE A 8 -69.41 1.32 2.12
C ILE A 8 -68.63 0.64 0.99
N LEU A 9 -67.77 1.41 0.32
CA LEU A 9 -66.82 0.89 -0.66
C LEU A 9 -65.54 0.48 0.09
N ALA A 10 -65.36 -0.83 0.31
CA ALA A 10 -64.14 -1.37 0.91
C ALA A 10 -63.06 -1.50 -0.18
N LEU A 11 -62.07 -0.61 -0.14
CA LEU A 11 -60.88 -0.67 -1.00
C LEU A 11 -59.83 -1.55 -0.31
N SER A 12 -59.75 -2.82 -0.70
CA SER A 12 -58.74 -3.76 -0.23
C SER A 12 -57.36 -3.42 -0.81
N LEU A 13 -56.45 -2.92 0.03
CA LEU A 13 -55.03 -2.74 -0.30
C LEU A 13 -54.32 -4.11 -0.23
N LEU A 14 -53.98 -4.66 -1.40
CA LEU A 14 -53.02 -5.74 -1.52
C LEU A 14 -51.61 -5.15 -1.33
N LEU A 15 -51.06 -5.29 -0.12
CA LEU A 15 -49.64 -5.04 0.14
C LEU A 15 -48.83 -6.21 -0.43
N GLY A 16 -48.31 -6.04 -1.65
CA GLY A 16 -47.24 -6.88 -2.16
C GLY A 16 -45.96 -6.55 -1.39
N CYS A 17 -45.42 -7.51 -0.65
CA CYS A 17 -44.07 -7.42 -0.12
C CYS A 17 -43.09 -7.45 -1.30
N ILE A 18 -42.56 -6.30 -1.69
CA ILE A 18 -41.31 -6.23 -2.44
C ILE A 18 -40.21 -6.66 -1.45
N SER A 19 -39.66 -7.85 -1.65
CA SER A 19 -38.37 -8.21 -1.07
C SER A 19 -37.31 -7.42 -1.83
N GLU A 20 -36.69 -6.44 -1.18
CA GLU A 20 -35.45 -5.84 -1.67
C GLU A 20 -34.41 -6.95 -1.74
N GLU A 21 -34.01 -7.35 -2.96
CA GLU A 21 -32.78 -8.11 -3.15
C GLU A 21 -31.63 -7.25 -2.61
N LYS A 22 -31.11 -7.64 -1.45
CA LYS A 22 -29.94 -7.01 -0.85
C LYS A 22 -28.76 -7.30 -1.77
N GLU A 23 -28.43 -6.33 -2.63
CA GLU A 23 -27.31 -6.40 -3.54
C GLU A 23 -26.05 -6.73 -2.74
N GLU A 24 -25.49 -7.93 -2.95
CA GLU A 24 -24.33 -8.40 -2.22
C GLU A 24 -23.14 -7.52 -2.62
N VAL A 25 -22.68 -6.67 -1.70
CA VAL A 25 -21.54 -5.79 -1.94
C VAL A 25 -20.31 -6.66 -2.19
N LYS A 26 -19.88 -6.72 -3.45
CA LYS A 26 -18.68 -7.43 -3.86
C LYS A 26 -17.47 -6.67 -3.35
N TYR A 27 -16.76 -7.27 -2.39
CA TYR A 27 -15.50 -6.75 -1.92
C TYR A 27 -14.37 -7.25 -2.83
N THR A 28 -13.56 -6.32 -3.34
CA THR A 28 -12.51 -6.60 -4.32
C THR A 28 -11.18 -6.00 -3.86
N ILE A 29 -10.13 -6.82 -3.90
CA ILE A 29 -8.74 -6.40 -3.73
C ILE A 29 -8.14 -6.19 -5.12
N ASN A 30 -7.57 -5.02 -5.37
CA ASN A 30 -6.82 -4.75 -6.59
C ASN A 30 -5.41 -5.31 -6.49
N ILE A 31 -4.92 -5.93 -7.57
CA ILE A 31 -3.54 -6.38 -7.71
C ILE A 31 -2.89 -5.51 -8.78
N THR A 32 -1.80 -4.84 -8.41
CA THR A 32 -1.12 -3.86 -9.29
C THR A 32 0.40 -4.04 -9.24
N GLY A 33 1.13 -3.24 -10.04
CA GLY A 33 2.58 -3.31 -10.15
C GLY A 33 3.02 -4.31 -11.23
N LEU A 34 3.84 -5.30 -10.87
CA LEU A 34 4.38 -6.33 -11.78
C LEU A 34 3.29 -7.18 -12.44
N ALA A 35 2.10 -7.24 -11.85
CA ALA A 35 0.91 -7.83 -12.44
C ALA A 35 -0.29 -6.90 -12.28
N GLN A 36 -1.34 -7.14 -13.06
CA GLN A 36 -2.59 -6.40 -13.00
C GLN A 36 -3.75 -7.39 -12.87
N GLY A 37 -4.65 -7.15 -11.92
CA GLY A 37 -5.84 -7.96 -11.76
C GLY A 37 -6.65 -7.61 -10.53
N GLU A 38 -7.65 -8.43 -10.27
CA GLU A 38 -8.56 -8.26 -9.14
C GLU A 38 -8.75 -9.62 -8.44
N LEU A 39 -8.97 -9.57 -7.12
CA LEU A 39 -9.30 -10.70 -6.29
C LEU A 39 -10.56 -10.37 -5.50
N ASN A 40 -11.68 -11.00 -5.87
CA ASN A 40 -12.93 -10.84 -5.15
C ASN A 40 -12.94 -11.70 -3.89
N LEU A 41 -13.61 -11.25 -2.83
CA LEU A 41 -13.79 -12.01 -1.60
C LEU A 41 -14.43 -13.38 -1.86
N SER A 42 -15.41 -13.46 -2.77
CA SER A 42 -16.03 -14.72 -3.17
C SER A 42 -15.01 -15.70 -3.76
N ASP A 43 -14.11 -15.20 -4.61
CA ASP A 43 -13.09 -16.01 -5.26
C ASP A 43 -12.04 -16.47 -4.25
N LEU A 44 -11.62 -15.58 -3.34
CA LEU A 44 -10.72 -15.91 -2.22
C LEU A 44 -11.28 -17.05 -1.36
N LYS A 45 -12.59 -17.01 -1.03
CA LYS A 45 -13.27 -18.08 -0.27
C LYS A 45 -13.32 -19.43 -0.98
N THR A 46 -13.08 -19.49 -2.29
CA THR A 46 -12.98 -20.76 -3.05
C THR A 46 -11.57 -21.34 -3.12
N MET A 47 -10.55 -20.58 -2.72
CA MET A 47 -9.17 -21.05 -2.69
C MET A 47 -8.93 -21.99 -1.49
N PRO A 48 -7.88 -22.85 -1.53
CA PRO A 48 -7.46 -23.62 -0.35
C PRO A 48 -7.23 -22.68 0.84
N SER A 49 -7.99 -22.87 1.90
CA SER A 49 -7.91 -22.06 3.12
C SER A 49 -7.48 -22.91 4.31
N GLU A 50 -6.85 -22.26 5.27
CA GLU A 50 -6.39 -22.85 6.52
C GLU A 50 -7.12 -22.20 7.70
N GLU A 51 -7.38 -23.00 8.73
CA GLU A 51 -7.85 -22.54 10.03
C GLU A 51 -6.74 -22.69 11.07
N PHE A 52 -6.41 -21.60 11.78
CA PHE A 52 -5.29 -21.57 12.72
C PHE A 52 -5.53 -20.56 13.85
N ASN A 53 -4.83 -20.74 14.96
CA ASN A 53 -4.80 -19.74 16.05
C ASN A 53 -3.57 -18.85 15.89
N ALA A 54 -3.71 -17.56 16.14
CA ALA A 54 -2.59 -16.63 16.12
C ALA A 54 -2.71 -15.56 17.20
N ILE A 55 -1.56 -15.15 17.75
CA ILE A 55 -1.47 -14.14 18.81
C ILE A 55 -1.08 -12.80 18.19
N LEU A 56 -1.97 -11.83 18.27
CA LEU A 56 -1.70 -10.44 17.93
C LEU A 56 -1.03 -9.75 19.11
N VAL A 57 0.20 -9.27 18.91
CA VAL A 57 0.91 -8.44 19.88
C VAL A 57 0.75 -6.96 19.51
N LYS A 58 0.06 -6.19 20.35
CA LYS A 58 -0.09 -4.73 20.19
C LYS A 58 1.21 -4.00 20.53
N SER A 59 1.37 -2.76 20.06
CA SER A 59 2.48 -1.89 20.43
C SER A 59 2.59 -1.63 21.94
N THR A 60 1.48 -1.78 22.69
CA THR A 60 1.45 -1.68 24.15
C THR A 60 1.95 -2.95 24.87
N GLY A 61 2.29 -4.01 24.13
CA GLY A 61 2.63 -5.33 24.67
C GLY A 61 1.43 -6.21 25.01
N THR A 62 0.20 -5.71 24.87
CA THR A 62 -1.01 -6.51 25.07
C THR A 62 -1.13 -7.56 23.98
N THR A 63 -1.34 -8.81 24.39
CA THR A 63 -1.56 -9.95 23.49
C THR A 63 -3.05 -10.27 23.37
N ILE A 64 -3.50 -10.56 22.15
CA ILE A 64 -4.87 -11.02 21.86
C ILE A 64 -4.75 -12.29 21.02
N GLU A 65 -5.35 -13.37 21.47
CA GLU A 65 -5.41 -14.63 20.73
C GLU A 65 -6.79 -14.75 20.08
N ASN A 66 -6.79 -15.07 18.78
CA ASN A 66 -7.99 -15.36 18.00
C ASN A 66 -7.73 -16.55 17.09
N SER A 67 -8.80 -17.25 16.71
CA SER A 67 -8.78 -18.18 15.60
C SER A 67 -9.06 -17.43 14.29
N TRP A 68 -8.40 -17.85 13.21
CA TRP A 68 -8.48 -17.22 11.91
C TRP A 68 -8.75 -18.25 10.83
N LYS A 69 -9.45 -17.84 9.77
CA LYS A 69 -9.54 -18.57 8.51
C LYS A 69 -9.13 -17.69 7.35
N GLY A 70 -8.23 -18.19 6.53
CA GLY A 70 -7.71 -17.43 5.39
C GLY A 70 -6.93 -18.27 4.40
N VAL A 71 -6.49 -17.61 3.34
CA VAL A 71 -5.67 -18.21 2.27
C VAL A 71 -4.24 -17.73 2.44
N LEU A 72 -3.27 -18.64 2.31
CA LEU A 72 -1.86 -18.31 2.35
C LEU A 72 -1.52 -17.34 1.20
N LEU A 73 -0.82 -16.25 1.51
CA LEU A 73 -0.53 -15.20 0.54
C LEU A 73 0.24 -15.75 -0.67
N SER A 74 1.17 -16.69 -0.47
CA SER A 74 1.91 -17.31 -1.58
C SER A 74 1.00 -17.98 -2.60
N ASP A 75 -0.09 -18.59 -2.16
CA ASP A 75 -1.04 -19.27 -3.06
C ASP A 75 -1.90 -18.27 -3.83
N VAL A 76 -2.21 -17.12 -3.21
CA VAL A 76 -2.83 -15.98 -3.89
C VAL A 76 -1.90 -15.44 -4.98
N LEU A 77 -0.63 -15.23 -4.65
CA LEU A 77 0.35 -14.63 -5.57
C LEU A 77 0.72 -15.54 -6.75
N GLN A 78 0.69 -16.86 -6.58
CA GLN A 78 0.96 -17.83 -7.66
C GLN A 78 0.09 -17.61 -8.90
N LYS A 79 -1.14 -17.07 -8.75
CA LYS A 79 -2.06 -16.79 -9.86
C LYS A 79 -1.53 -15.75 -10.85
N TYR A 80 -0.60 -14.89 -10.42
CA TYR A 80 -0.16 -13.72 -11.20
C TYR A 80 1.13 -13.97 -11.99
N ASN A 81 1.75 -15.16 -11.90
CA ASN A 81 2.94 -15.55 -12.65
C ASN A 81 4.10 -14.53 -12.56
N VAL A 82 4.28 -13.90 -11.40
CA VAL A 82 5.38 -12.97 -11.11
C VAL A 82 6.00 -13.31 -9.76
N THR A 83 7.27 -12.94 -9.59
CA THR A 83 7.98 -13.04 -8.30
C THR A 83 8.42 -11.65 -7.89
N PRO A 84 7.64 -10.94 -7.04
CA PRO A 84 8.04 -9.62 -6.56
C PRO A 84 9.17 -9.71 -5.53
N ASP A 85 9.95 -8.65 -5.41
CA ASP A 85 10.89 -8.47 -4.29
C ASP A 85 10.19 -7.89 -3.05
N TYR A 86 9.22 -7.00 -3.29
CA TYR A 86 8.43 -6.31 -2.26
C TYR A 86 6.94 -6.43 -2.52
N VAL A 87 6.17 -6.44 -1.45
CA VAL A 87 4.71 -6.38 -1.51
C VAL A 87 4.23 -5.21 -0.65
N THR A 88 3.44 -4.32 -1.27
CA THR A 88 2.78 -3.22 -0.56
C THR A 88 1.31 -3.52 -0.40
N PHE A 89 0.85 -3.61 0.84
CA PHE A 89 -0.57 -3.73 1.17
C PHE A 89 -1.15 -2.34 1.42
N VAL A 90 -2.29 -2.02 0.81
CA VAL A 90 -2.98 -0.74 0.97
C VAL A 90 -4.36 -0.99 1.57
N ALA A 91 -4.68 -0.30 2.66
CA ALA A 91 -6.00 -0.30 3.27
C ALA A 91 -6.95 0.67 2.57
N ILE A 92 -8.25 0.55 2.83
CA ILE A 92 -9.29 1.45 2.26
C ILE A 92 -9.01 2.93 2.57
N ASP A 93 -8.49 3.23 3.75
CA ASP A 93 -8.14 4.58 4.20
C ASP A 93 -6.81 5.12 3.62
N GLY A 94 -6.13 4.33 2.79
CA GLY A 94 -4.85 4.67 2.19
C GLY A 94 -3.63 4.37 3.08
N TYR A 95 -3.81 3.76 4.26
CA TYR A 95 -2.68 3.25 5.03
C TYR A 95 -1.92 2.18 4.22
N MET A 96 -0.59 2.24 4.22
CA MET A 96 0.26 1.33 3.46
C MET A 96 1.25 0.62 4.37
N SER A 97 1.49 -0.66 4.09
CA SER A 97 2.56 -1.45 4.71
C SER A 97 3.32 -2.20 3.62
N THR A 98 4.60 -1.86 3.47
CA THR A 98 5.50 -2.49 2.50
C THR A 98 6.43 -3.46 3.22
N MET A 99 6.59 -4.67 2.70
CA MET A 99 7.48 -5.69 3.25
C MET A 99 8.23 -6.41 2.12
N GLU A 100 9.38 -6.99 2.44
CA GLU A 100 10.08 -7.91 1.54
C GLU A 100 9.28 -9.21 1.42
N LEU A 101 9.26 -9.81 0.22
CA LEU A 101 8.54 -11.06 0.00
C LEU A 101 9.03 -12.18 0.94
N SER A 102 10.32 -12.18 1.30
CA SER A 102 10.91 -13.14 2.22
C SER A 102 10.32 -13.10 3.64
N ASP A 103 9.78 -11.96 4.07
CA ASP A 103 9.18 -11.78 5.39
C ASP A 103 7.70 -12.19 5.44
N LEU A 104 7.14 -12.57 4.28
CA LEU A 104 5.71 -12.87 4.11
C LEU A 104 5.41 -14.37 4.01
N GLY A 105 6.37 -15.23 4.38
CA GLY A 105 6.21 -16.69 4.31
C GLY A 105 5.02 -17.23 5.11
N ASN A 106 4.66 -16.57 6.21
CA ASN A 106 3.51 -16.91 7.06
C ASN A 106 2.41 -15.83 7.01
N ALA A 107 2.26 -15.16 5.87
CA ALA A 107 1.22 -14.15 5.65
C ALA A 107 -0.05 -14.77 5.04
N TYR A 108 -1.21 -14.38 5.55
CA TYR A 108 -2.51 -14.89 5.15
C TYR A 108 -3.47 -13.73 4.86
N LEU A 109 -4.32 -13.92 3.85
CA LEU A 109 -5.50 -13.08 3.64
C LEU A 109 -6.68 -13.73 4.33
N CYS A 110 -6.99 -13.27 5.55
CA CYS A 110 -8.03 -13.81 6.39
C CYS A 110 -9.37 -13.11 6.16
N TYR A 111 -10.45 -13.89 6.20
CA TYR A 111 -11.83 -13.42 6.05
C TYR A 111 -12.77 -13.93 7.15
N GLU A 112 -12.34 -14.86 8.00
CA GLU A 112 -13.01 -15.19 9.27
C GLU A 112 -12.09 -14.99 10.47
N MET A 113 -12.69 -14.55 11.59
CA MET A 113 -12.09 -14.47 12.92
C MET A 113 -13.08 -15.06 13.93
N ASP A 114 -12.61 -15.99 14.76
CA ASP A 114 -13.44 -16.68 15.77
C ASP A 114 -14.68 -17.37 15.20
N GLY A 115 -14.50 -18.03 14.05
CA GLY A 115 -15.52 -18.80 13.35
C GLY A 115 -16.64 -17.98 12.70
N LYS A 116 -16.43 -16.67 12.54
CA LYS A 116 -17.38 -15.74 11.89
C LYS A 116 -16.65 -14.86 10.89
N ASP A 117 -17.38 -14.36 9.89
CA ASP A 117 -16.87 -13.32 8.99
C ASP A 117 -16.31 -12.14 9.81
N ILE A 118 -15.16 -11.61 9.40
CA ILE A 118 -14.51 -10.51 10.12
C ILE A 118 -15.43 -9.28 10.10
N SER A 119 -15.74 -8.77 11.28
CA SER A 119 -16.58 -7.58 11.43
C SER A 119 -15.87 -6.32 10.91
N GLN A 120 -16.64 -5.26 10.65
CA GLN A 120 -16.03 -3.96 10.31
C GLN A 120 -15.17 -3.43 11.46
N GLU A 121 -15.57 -3.62 12.72
CA GLU A 121 -14.78 -3.17 13.89
C GLU A 121 -13.42 -3.88 13.97
N ASP A 122 -13.38 -5.15 13.55
CA ASP A 122 -12.17 -5.97 13.54
C ASP A 122 -11.29 -5.77 12.31
N GLY A 123 -11.75 -4.97 11.34
CA GLY A 123 -11.01 -4.64 10.13
C GLY A 123 -11.31 -5.53 8.93
N GLY A 124 -12.49 -6.13 8.88
CA GLY A 124 -12.97 -6.92 7.77
C GLY A 124 -13.37 -6.07 6.55
N PRO A 125 -13.77 -6.71 5.44
CA PRO A 125 -14.02 -8.14 5.32
C PRO A 125 -12.76 -8.96 5.01
N ILE A 126 -11.63 -8.32 4.68
CA ILE A 126 -10.34 -9.00 4.51
C ILE A 126 -9.28 -8.30 5.34
N ARG A 127 -8.55 -9.10 6.13
CA ARG A 127 -7.45 -8.65 6.98
C ARG A 127 -6.20 -9.45 6.65
N LEU A 128 -5.07 -8.75 6.52
CA LEU A 128 -3.76 -9.38 6.46
C LEU A 128 -3.36 -9.83 7.87
N VAL A 129 -3.00 -11.10 7.99
CA VAL A 129 -2.48 -11.71 9.22
C VAL A 129 -1.12 -12.30 8.90
N ILE A 130 -0.08 -11.92 9.66
CA ILE A 130 1.28 -12.41 9.42
C ILE A 130 1.78 -13.01 10.72
N ILE A 131 1.79 -14.34 10.77
CA ILE A 131 2.23 -15.05 11.97
C ILE A 131 3.70 -14.70 12.22
N ASP A 132 4.08 -14.59 13.49
CA ASP A 132 5.42 -14.21 13.97
C ASP A 132 5.86 -12.76 13.69
N GLN A 133 4.97 -11.93 13.14
CA GLN A 133 5.21 -10.49 12.95
C GLN A 133 4.39 -9.63 13.92
N PRO A 134 4.90 -8.42 14.30
CA PRO A 134 4.16 -7.51 15.16
C PRO A 134 2.77 -7.16 14.62
N GLY A 135 1.77 -7.06 15.51
CA GLY A 135 0.37 -6.82 15.14
C GLY A 135 0.10 -5.51 14.40
N LYS A 136 1.03 -4.55 14.43
CA LYS A 136 0.97 -3.32 13.63
C LYS A 136 1.08 -3.57 12.11
N LEU A 137 1.62 -4.73 11.70
CA LEU A 137 1.74 -5.14 10.30
C LEU A 137 0.49 -5.90 9.81
N TRP A 138 -0.43 -6.26 10.71
CA TRP A 138 -1.64 -7.00 10.38
C TRP A 138 -2.72 -6.05 9.85
N LEU A 139 -2.56 -5.67 8.58
CA LEU A 139 -3.34 -4.64 7.92
C LEU A 139 -4.83 -4.99 7.85
N LYS A 140 -5.66 -4.08 8.34
CA LYS A 140 -7.13 -4.13 8.29
C LYS A 140 -7.64 -3.52 6.99
N PHE A 141 -8.84 -3.93 6.56
CA PHE A 141 -9.53 -3.35 5.40
C PHE A 141 -8.67 -3.40 4.12
N LEU A 142 -8.08 -4.55 3.81
CA LEU A 142 -7.15 -4.69 2.68
C LEU A 142 -7.86 -4.38 1.36
N LYS A 143 -7.41 -3.37 0.62
CA LYS A 143 -8.01 -2.88 -0.63
C LYS A 143 -7.13 -3.15 -1.85
N GLU A 144 -5.82 -3.15 -1.70
CA GLU A 144 -4.88 -3.36 -2.80
C GLU A 144 -3.63 -4.08 -2.32
N ILE A 145 -3.07 -4.93 -3.19
CA ILE A 145 -1.77 -5.55 -3.06
C ILE A 145 -0.93 -5.14 -4.28
N LYS A 146 0.08 -4.30 -4.06
CA LYS A 146 1.04 -3.93 -5.11
C LYS A 146 2.22 -4.90 -5.09
N LEU A 147 2.53 -5.50 -6.24
CA LEU A 147 3.66 -6.41 -6.44
C LEU A 147 4.81 -5.63 -7.07
N LEU A 148 5.94 -5.51 -6.38
CA LEU A 148 7.00 -4.57 -6.75
C LEU A 148 8.34 -5.30 -6.88
N GLY A 149 9.13 -4.89 -7.88
CA GLY A 149 10.48 -5.43 -8.14
C GLY A 149 11.54 -4.36 -7.96
N LYS A 150 12.70 -4.74 -7.40
CA LYS A 150 13.85 -3.86 -7.15
C LYS A 150 14.31 -3.13 -8.42
N GLU A 151 14.29 -3.82 -9.55
CA GLU A 151 14.74 -3.29 -10.83
C GLU A 151 13.88 -2.15 -11.39
N ASN A 152 12.60 -2.09 -10.99
CA ASN A 152 11.61 -1.16 -11.53
C ASN A 152 11.11 -0.16 -10.49
N SER A 153 11.82 -0.02 -9.37
CA SER A 153 11.40 0.85 -8.28
C SER A 153 12.57 1.57 -7.62
N ILE A 154 12.26 2.68 -6.95
CA ILE A 154 13.15 3.30 -5.97
C ILE A 154 12.70 2.86 -4.58
N ILE A 155 13.65 2.42 -3.77
CA ILE A 155 13.44 1.96 -2.40
C ILE A 155 13.94 3.03 -1.46
N ILE A 156 13.09 3.46 -0.53
CA ILE A 156 13.42 4.42 0.52
C ILE A 156 13.28 3.71 1.86
N LYS A 157 14.40 3.54 2.56
CA LYS A 157 14.51 2.72 3.77
C LYS A 157 15.49 3.33 4.78
N GLY A 158 15.71 2.60 5.88
CA GLY A 158 16.66 2.97 6.94
C GLY A 158 15.92 3.56 8.13
N LYS A 159 16.38 4.71 8.64
CA LYS A 159 15.69 5.52 9.66
C LYS A 159 14.42 6.16 9.09
N THR A 160 13.43 5.33 8.79
CA THR A 160 12.10 5.71 8.33
C THR A 160 11.05 4.87 9.03
N LYS A 161 9.86 5.44 9.30
CA LYS A 161 8.75 4.66 9.89
C LYS A 161 8.03 3.78 8.88
N VAL A 162 8.21 4.04 7.58
CA VAL A 162 7.63 3.27 6.49
C VAL A 162 8.68 3.10 5.39
N THR A 163 8.93 1.86 4.97
CA THR A 163 9.67 1.58 3.74
C THR A 163 8.81 1.94 2.54
N LEU A 164 9.27 2.87 1.70
CA LEU A 164 8.61 3.17 0.43
C LEU A 164 9.30 2.40 -0.68
N VAL A 165 8.50 1.79 -1.54
CA VAL A 165 8.96 1.21 -2.80
C VAL A 165 8.08 1.81 -3.87
N LEU A 166 8.67 2.65 -4.72
CA LEU A 166 7.93 3.53 -5.63
C LEU A 166 8.29 3.19 -7.08
N THR A 167 7.28 2.86 -7.88
CA THR A 167 7.46 2.74 -9.34
C THR A 167 7.51 4.13 -9.99
N LYS A 168 7.73 4.16 -11.31
CA LYS A 168 7.67 5.39 -12.09
C LYS A 168 6.28 6.02 -12.07
N GLU A 169 5.24 5.18 -12.04
CA GLU A 169 3.84 5.59 -11.97
C GLU A 169 3.49 6.12 -10.57
N ASP A 170 4.05 5.53 -9.50
CA ASP A 170 3.85 6.07 -8.16
C ASP A 170 4.43 7.49 -8.02
N LEU A 171 5.53 7.82 -8.72
CA LEU A 171 6.08 9.18 -8.73
C LEU A 171 5.14 10.23 -9.34
N ASP A 172 4.26 9.85 -10.27
CA ASP A 172 3.26 10.77 -10.84
C ASP A 172 2.19 11.20 -9.82
N LEU A 173 2.07 10.47 -8.71
CA LEU A 173 1.11 10.78 -7.63
C LEU A 173 1.62 11.85 -6.65
N PHE A 174 2.88 12.26 -6.79
CA PHE A 174 3.47 13.32 -5.98
C PHE A 174 3.45 14.66 -6.72
N ASP A 175 3.47 15.74 -5.95
CA ASP A 175 3.64 17.07 -6.50
C ASP A 175 4.97 17.17 -7.25
N GLN A 176 4.88 17.58 -8.53
CA GLN A 176 6.04 17.78 -9.38
C GLN A 176 6.59 19.19 -9.21
N LYS A 177 7.92 19.30 -9.30
CA LYS A 177 8.64 20.58 -9.31
C LYS A 177 9.56 20.65 -10.50
N SER A 178 9.63 21.83 -11.11
CA SER A 178 10.56 22.12 -12.20
C SER A 178 11.73 22.97 -11.69
N VAL A 179 12.95 22.56 -11.99
CA VAL A 179 14.18 23.30 -11.65
C VAL A 179 15.03 23.51 -12.90
N THR A 180 15.42 24.75 -13.15
CA THR A 180 16.38 25.11 -14.21
C THR A 180 17.75 25.36 -13.61
N THR A 181 18.77 24.65 -14.10
CA THR A 181 20.13 24.73 -13.56
C THR A 181 21.18 24.41 -14.63
N GLU A 182 22.44 24.77 -14.37
CA GLU A 182 23.55 24.41 -15.24
C GLU A 182 23.91 22.93 -15.06
N TYR A 183 23.94 22.18 -16.16
CA TYR A 183 24.38 20.80 -16.19
C TYR A 183 25.36 20.56 -17.34
N LYS A 184 26.63 20.35 -16.99
CA LYS A 184 27.74 20.13 -17.94
C LYS A 184 27.92 21.29 -18.94
N GLY A 185 27.86 22.54 -18.44
CA GLY A 185 28.06 23.75 -19.26
C GLY A 185 26.83 24.19 -20.07
N GLU A 186 25.69 23.51 -19.92
CA GLU A 186 24.44 23.86 -20.57
C GLU A 186 23.35 24.10 -19.53
N THR A 187 22.56 25.16 -19.68
CA THR A 187 21.37 25.38 -18.86
C THR A 187 20.27 24.41 -19.28
N LYS A 188 19.77 23.61 -18.33
CA LYS A 188 18.72 22.61 -18.56
C LYS A 188 17.62 22.73 -17.51
N SER A 189 16.39 22.44 -17.91
CA SER A 189 15.25 22.29 -17.01
C SER A 189 14.99 20.82 -16.74
N PHE A 190 14.77 20.49 -15.48
CA PHE A 190 14.42 19.15 -15.02
C PHE A 190 13.09 19.24 -14.27
N GLU A 191 12.26 18.22 -14.44
CA GLU A 191 11.00 18.05 -13.72
C GLU A 191 11.02 16.73 -12.96
N GLY A 192 10.58 16.76 -11.72
CA GLY A 192 10.51 15.58 -10.88
C GLY A 192 9.95 15.86 -9.49
N VAL A 193 9.96 14.82 -8.67
CA VAL A 193 9.47 14.86 -7.29
C VAL A 193 10.59 15.36 -6.38
N PRO A 194 10.35 16.38 -5.52
CA PRO A 194 11.32 16.77 -4.51
C PRO A 194 11.68 15.59 -3.59
N VAL A 195 12.97 15.38 -3.33
CA VAL A 195 13.43 14.33 -2.39
C VAL A 195 12.80 14.52 -1.01
N THR A 196 12.61 15.77 -0.58
CA THR A 196 11.94 16.13 0.68
C THR A 196 10.53 15.58 0.79
N ALA A 197 9.75 15.62 -0.31
CA ALA A 197 8.39 15.08 -0.34
C ALA A 197 8.38 13.55 -0.13
N LEU A 198 9.35 12.85 -0.71
CA LEU A 198 9.52 11.40 -0.56
C LEU A 198 9.96 11.02 0.85
N LEU A 199 10.91 11.78 1.43
CA LEU A 199 11.36 11.58 2.81
C LEU A 199 10.24 11.82 3.82
N ASN A 200 9.46 12.89 3.64
CA ASN A 200 8.27 13.16 4.44
C ASN A 200 7.25 12.01 4.33
N ARG A 201 7.05 11.48 3.13
CA ARG A 201 6.14 10.35 2.89
C ARG A 201 6.63 9.05 3.53
N ALA A 202 7.94 8.84 3.60
CA ALA A 202 8.59 7.73 4.29
C ALA A 202 8.56 7.89 5.81
N ARG A 203 8.24 9.11 6.30
CA ARG A 203 8.28 9.50 7.71
C ARG A 203 9.67 9.21 8.29
N TYR A 204 10.67 9.92 7.76
CA TYR A 204 12.04 9.85 8.28
C TYR A 204 12.07 10.11 9.80
N GLU A 205 13.08 9.56 10.47
CA GLU A 205 13.29 9.78 11.90
C GLU A 205 14.15 11.02 12.15
N GLU A 206 13.81 11.80 13.17
CA GLU A 206 14.47 13.08 13.47
C GLU A 206 15.95 12.94 13.87
N ASP A 207 16.41 11.73 14.18
CA ASP A 207 17.81 11.41 14.49
C ASP A 207 18.60 10.92 13.26
N ALA A 208 18.05 11.08 12.04
CA ALA A 208 18.78 10.84 10.81
C ALA A 208 19.95 11.81 10.65
N GLU A 209 21.16 11.27 10.44
CA GLU A 209 22.39 12.06 10.31
C GLU A 209 22.91 12.08 8.88
N LYS A 210 22.69 10.98 8.14
CA LYS A 210 23.18 10.82 6.78
C LYS A 210 22.08 10.33 5.85
N ILE A 211 22.28 10.59 4.56
CA ILE A 211 21.46 10.05 3.49
C ILE A 211 22.36 9.55 2.37
N LYS A 212 22.12 8.31 1.95
CA LYS A 212 22.89 7.64 0.90
C LYS A 212 21.99 7.32 -0.28
N PHE A 213 22.50 7.59 -1.48
CA PHE A 213 21.85 7.30 -2.74
C PHE A 213 22.64 6.23 -3.48
N THR A 214 21.97 5.20 -3.97
CA THR A 214 22.59 4.07 -4.69
C THR A 214 21.90 3.86 -6.03
N SER A 215 22.67 3.79 -7.12
CA SER A 215 22.17 3.42 -8.45
C SER A 215 22.18 1.91 -8.70
N ALA A 216 21.57 1.52 -9.81
CA ALA A 216 21.52 0.13 -10.29
C ALA A 216 22.91 -0.49 -10.55
N ASP A 217 23.93 0.33 -10.85
CA ASP A 217 25.33 -0.11 -11.02
C ASP A 217 26.14 -0.05 -9.72
N GLU A 218 25.46 0.02 -8.57
CA GLU A 218 26.04 0.09 -7.22
C GLU A 218 26.91 1.34 -6.95
N TYR A 219 26.87 2.35 -7.83
CA TYR A 219 27.49 3.64 -7.53
C TYR A 219 26.74 4.34 -6.39
N THR A 220 27.48 4.83 -5.40
CA THR A 220 26.93 5.45 -4.20
C THR A 220 27.47 6.85 -3.98
N ILE A 221 26.60 7.71 -3.44
CA ILE A 221 26.96 9.02 -2.88
C ILE A 221 26.25 9.19 -1.55
N GLU A 222 26.90 9.87 -0.62
CA GLU A 222 26.41 10.08 0.74
C GLU A 222 26.59 11.54 1.14
N PHE A 223 25.60 12.07 1.86
CA PHE A 223 25.55 13.45 2.32
C PHE A 223 25.03 13.53 3.74
N ASP A 224 25.20 14.71 4.33
CA ASP A 224 24.48 15.09 5.53
C ASP A 224 22.96 15.13 5.27
N PHE A 225 22.17 14.58 6.20
CA PHE A 225 20.72 14.51 6.02
C PHE A 225 20.10 15.91 5.93
N ASP A 226 20.47 16.81 6.83
CA ASP A 226 19.90 18.16 6.90
C ASP A 226 20.27 19.02 5.68
N GLU A 227 21.48 18.83 5.14
CA GLU A 227 21.92 19.47 3.88
C GLU A 227 20.99 19.13 2.72
N ILE A 228 20.61 17.85 2.59
CA ILE A 228 19.72 17.38 1.52
C ILE A 228 18.27 17.74 1.82
N PHE A 229 17.81 17.54 3.05
CA PHE A 229 16.43 17.79 3.44
C PHE A 229 16.05 19.28 3.39
N SER A 230 17.01 20.18 3.61
CA SER A 230 16.79 21.63 3.50
C SER A 230 16.73 22.15 2.06
N ASN A 231 17.01 21.30 1.05
CA ASN A 231 17.06 21.70 -0.35
C ASN A 231 15.92 21.10 -1.16
N GLU A 232 14.85 21.88 -1.33
CA GLU A 232 13.68 21.49 -2.10
C GLU A 232 13.91 21.42 -3.62
N ASP A 233 15.07 21.86 -4.13
CA ASP A 233 15.40 21.81 -5.56
C ASP A 233 16.10 20.48 -5.94
N ILE A 234 16.36 19.60 -4.97
CA ILE A 234 16.85 18.25 -5.24
C ILE A 234 15.66 17.37 -5.63
N LEU A 235 15.67 16.90 -6.87
CA LEU A 235 14.54 16.20 -7.48
C LEU A 235 14.91 14.76 -7.85
N ILE A 236 13.90 13.90 -7.88
CA ILE A 236 13.91 12.61 -8.54
C ILE A 236 12.97 12.66 -9.73
N THR A 237 13.51 12.51 -10.92
CA THR A 237 12.72 12.49 -12.16
C THR A 237 12.02 11.15 -12.35
N LYS A 238 11.03 11.11 -13.26
CA LYS A 238 10.29 9.91 -13.63
C LYS A 238 11.16 8.77 -14.17
N ASP A 239 12.31 9.07 -14.77
CA ASP A 239 13.31 8.09 -15.21
C ASP A 239 14.28 7.66 -14.10
N PHE A 240 13.95 7.94 -12.83
CA PHE A 240 14.75 7.60 -11.65
C PHE A 240 16.14 8.25 -11.68
N ARG A 241 16.19 9.52 -12.04
CA ARG A 241 17.42 10.31 -12.00
C ARG A 241 17.38 11.29 -10.84
N LEU A 242 18.42 11.26 -10.01
CA LEU A 242 18.67 12.26 -8.99
C LEU A 242 19.28 13.52 -9.63
N ILE A 243 18.59 14.64 -9.46
CA ILE A 243 18.99 15.96 -9.91
C ILE A 243 19.44 16.74 -8.69
N MET A 244 20.70 17.19 -8.67
CA MET A 244 21.29 17.92 -7.53
C MET A 244 21.81 19.29 -7.98
N PRO A 245 20.94 20.30 -8.17
CA PRO A 245 21.33 21.65 -8.57
C PRO A 245 22.35 22.26 -7.60
N GLY A 246 23.38 22.92 -8.13
CA GLY A 246 24.49 23.46 -7.34
C GLY A 246 25.58 22.45 -6.95
N TYR A 247 25.35 21.16 -7.12
CA TYR A 247 26.35 20.11 -6.90
C TYR A 247 27.07 19.73 -8.20
N LYS A 248 28.30 19.26 -8.07
CA LYS A 248 29.07 18.71 -9.20
C LYS A 248 28.29 17.57 -9.87
N SER A 249 28.34 17.49 -11.19
CA SER A 249 27.58 16.51 -11.99
C SER A 249 27.84 15.03 -11.65
N LYS A 250 28.95 14.71 -10.98
CA LYS A 250 29.23 13.36 -10.45
C LYS A 250 28.28 12.93 -9.33
N TYR A 251 27.63 13.87 -8.66
CA TYR A 251 26.62 13.60 -7.63
C TYR A 251 25.21 13.41 -8.22
N TRP A 252 25.05 13.58 -9.53
CA TRP A 252 23.77 13.40 -10.18
C TRP A 252 23.63 11.93 -10.59
N VAL A 253 22.90 11.17 -9.79
CA VAL A 253 22.76 9.71 -9.93
C VAL A 253 21.76 9.39 -11.03
N LYS A 254 22.16 8.54 -11.97
CA LYS A 254 21.25 7.94 -12.96
C LYS A 254 20.82 6.57 -12.47
N ASP A 255 19.67 6.10 -12.94
CA ASP A 255 19.16 4.77 -12.59
C ASP A 255 19.19 4.55 -11.08
N LEU A 256 18.75 5.55 -10.32
CA LEU A 256 18.65 5.48 -8.86
C LEU A 256 17.75 4.30 -8.49
N ARG A 257 18.16 3.55 -7.46
CA ARG A 257 17.43 2.39 -6.95
C ARG A 257 17.18 2.46 -5.47
N GLU A 258 18.06 3.08 -4.70
CA GLU A 258 17.92 3.14 -3.26
C GLU A 258 18.25 4.52 -2.70
N ILE A 259 17.47 4.92 -1.71
CA ILE A 259 17.70 6.05 -0.81
C ILE A 259 17.67 5.49 0.60
N GLU A 260 18.82 5.46 1.26
CA GLU A 260 18.94 4.98 2.63
C GLU A 260 19.14 6.16 3.58
N VAL A 261 18.24 6.31 4.54
CA VAL A 261 18.32 7.29 5.63
C VAL A 261 19.05 6.63 6.79
N LEU A 262 20.14 7.24 7.27
CA LEU A 262 21.12 6.64 8.18
C LEU A 262 21.23 7.41 9.50
#